data_AF-A0A4U5PFI0-F1
#
_entry.id   AF-A0A4U5PFI0-F1
#
_cell.length_a   1.000
_cell.length_b   1.000
_cell.length_c   1.000
_cell.angle_alpha   90.00
_cell.angle_beta   90.00
_cell.angle_gamma   90.00
#
_symmetry.space_group_name_H-M   'P 1'
#
loop_
_entity.id
_entity.type
_entity.pdbx_description
1 polymer ?
#
loop_
_entity_poly.entity_id
_entity_poly.type
_entity_poly.pdbx_seq_one_letter_code
_entity_poly.pdbx_strand_id
1 'polypeptide(L)'
;MLTQHILSRSVLRTLREKHRIMAEGGIPPMTYDAEKERSRLAEQFGRLKSGVDIRMLWPTVEEIEEQQALKLYRKYEEVVDVVAKEEDTKRKAAAKRDAEVARNEAKYPQLLKKYEASLVKAEAEKGEQEKETERRIREIQEYFGYWMDPKDPRFEVMLEQKEAEEKKAAKLAKRQDLLKKKIAAVTSN
;
A
#
# COMPACT_ATOMS: atom_id res chain seq x y z
N MET A 1 6.07 -10.71 -17.10
CA MET A 1 4.88 -11.51 -17.37
C MET A 1 4.94 -11.97 -18.82
N LEU A 2 5.31 -13.23 -19.07
CA LEU A 2 5.32 -13.80 -20.41
C LEU A 2 3.87 -13.97 -20.86
N THR A 3 3.39 -13.07 -21.71
CA THR A 3 2.07 -13.19 -22.34
C THR A 3 2.12 -14.33 -23.35
N GLN A 4 1.87 -15.56 -22.89
CA GLN A 4 1.51 -16.66 -23.78
C GLN A 4 0.27 -16.20 -24.55
N HIS A 5 0.42 -15.93 -25.84
CA HIS A 5 -0.72 -15.71 -26.71
C HIS A 5 -1.39 -17.07 -26.91
N ILE A 6 -2.34 -17.38 -26.02
CA ILE A 6 -3.14 -18.59 -26.10
C ILE A 6 -3.92 -18.52 -27.42
N LEU A 7 -3.53 -19.33 -28.40
CA LEU A 7 -4.30 -19.50 -29.63
C LEU A 7 -5.73 -19.91 -29.25
N SER A 8 -6.72 -19.40 -29.99
CA SER A 8 -8.13 -19.68 -29.66
C SER A 8 -8.41 -21.18 -29.61
N ARG A 9 -9.25 -21.62 -28.66
CA ARG A 9 -9.54 -23.03 -28.40
C ARG A 9 -10.15 -23.77 -29.61
N SER A 10 -10.74 -23.03 -30.55
CA SER A 10 -11.21 -23.55 -31.84
C SER A 10 -10.06 -23.88 -32.78
N VAL A 11 -9.06 -23.01 -32.90
CA VAL A 11 -7.86 -23.23 -33.70
C VAL A 11 -7.05 -24.39 -33.12
N LEU A 12 -6.84 -24.46 -31.80
CA LEU A 12 -6.11 -25.57 -31.17
C LEU A 12 -6.74 -26.97 -31.42
N ARG A 13 -8.04 -27.06 -31.72
CA ARG A 13 -8.72 -28.32 -32.03
C ARG A 13 -8.50 -28.79 -33.47
N THR A 14 -8.18 -27.89 -34.39
CA THR A 14 -7.91 -28.24 -35.79
C THR A 14 -6.44 -28.59 -36.03
N LEU A 15 -5.54 -28.24 -35.12
CA LEU A 15 -4.12 -28.55 -35.20
C LEU A 15 -3.84 -30.02 -34.83
N ARG A 16 -2.87 -30.62 -35.52
CA ARG A 16 -2.32 -31.94 -35.14
C ARG A 16 -1.71 -31.91 -33.75
N GLU A 17 -1.65 -33.09 -33.12
CA GLU A 17 -1.16 -33.27 -31.75
C GLU A 17 0.23 -32.65 -31.51
N LYS A 18 1.15 -32.78 -32.48
CA LYS A 18 2.47 -32.14 -32.42
C LYS A 18 2.40 -30.62 -32.26
N HIS A 19 1.61 -29.97 -33.11
CA HIS A 19 1.51 -28.52 -33.14
C HIS A 19 0.64 -27.99 -31.99
N ARG A 20 -0.31 -28.79 -31.51
CA ARG A 20 -1.03 -28.51 -30.26
C ARG A 20 -0.08 -28.47 -29.06
N ILE A 21 0.79 -29.47 -28.90
CA ILE A 21 1.79 -29.51 -27.82
C ILE A 21 2.78 -28.34 -27.93
N MET A 22 3.24 -28.00 -29.14
CA MET A 22 4.10 -26.84 -29.38
C MET A 22 3.41 -25.51 -29.03
N ALA A 23 2.14 -25.35 -29.39
CA ALA A 23 1.33 -24.17 -29.05
C ALA A 23 1.12 -24.01 -27.54
N GLU A 24 1.02 -25.14 -26.82
CA GLU A 24 0.93 -25.20 -25.36
C GLU A 24 2.28 -24.99 -24.66
N GLY A 25 3.38 -24.83 -25.42
CA GLY A 25 4.73 -24.60 -24.89
C GLY A 25 5.45 -25.88 -24.43
N GLY A 26 4.92 -27.06 -24.77
CA GLY A 26 5.56 -28.35 -24.52
C GLY A 26 6.53 -28.74 -25.65
N ILE A 27 7.49 -29.61 -25.33
CA ILE A 27 8.32 -30.28 -26.34
C ILE A 27 7.52 -31.49 -26.83
N PRO A 28 7.14 -31.56 -28.12
CA PRO A 28 6.43 -32.72 -28.62
C PRO A 28 7.34 -33.95 -28.54
N PRO A 29 6.85 -35.09 -28.04
CA PRO A 29 7.63 -36.32 -28.05
C PRO A 29 7.81 -36.78 -29.51
N MET A 30 9.00 -37.30 -29.85
CA MET A 30 9.31 -37.80 -31.19
C MET A 30 8.62 -39.16 -31.41
N THR A 31 7.31 -39.15 -31.63
CA THR A 31 6.46 -40.35 -31.60
C THR A 31 6.19 -40.96 -32.96
N TYR A 32 6.33 -40.22 -34.06
CA TYR A 32 5.95 -40.72 -35.37
C TYR A 32 7.11 -41.41 -36.08
N ASP A 33 6.98 -42.72 -36.31
CA ASP A 33 7.92 -43.51 -37.11
C ASP A 33 8.19 -42.84 -38.47
N ALA A 34 7.17 -42.23 -39.10
CA ALA A 34 7.30 -41.53 -40.37
C ALA A 34 8.25 -40.31 -40.36
N GLU A 35 8.34 -39.58 -39.26
CA GLU A 35 9.24 -38.40 -39.14
C GLU A 35 10.69 -38.86 -38.87
N LYS A 36 10.85 -39.92 -38.06
CA LYS A 36 12.14 -40.60 -37.86
C LYS A 36 12.65 -41.21 -39.17
N GLU A 37 11.75 -41.82 -39.93
CA GLU A 37 12.03 -42.35 -41.27
C GLU A 37 12.39 -41.24 -42.25
N ARG A 38 11.67 -40.11 -42.26
CA ARG A 38 12.01 -38.94 -43.11
C ARG A 38 13.38 -38.36 -42.75
N SER A 39 13.72 -38.23 -41.47
CA SER A 39 15.05 -37.80 -41.01
C SER A 39 16.14 -38.80 -41.39
N ARG A 40 15.88 -40.09 -41.22
CA ARG A 40 16.79 -41.18 -41.63
C ARG A 40 17.02 -41.17 -43.15
N LEU A 41 15.97 -40.94 -43.93
CA LEU A 41 16.03 -40.82 -45.40
C LEU A 41 16.82 -39.56 -45.80
N ALA A 42 16.65 -38.44 -45.08
CA ALA A 42 17.40 -37.19 -45.30
C ALA A 42 18.90 -37.36 -45.03
N GLU A 43 19.26 -38.06 -43.95
CA GLU A 43 20.65 -38.39 -43.61
C GLU A 43 21.31 -39.28 -44.68
N GLN A 44 20.55 -40.22 -45.23
CA GLN A 44 21.02 -41.09 -46.33
C GLN A 44 21.17 -40.33 -47.65
N PHE A 45 20.44 -39.23 -47.84
CA PHE A 45 20.46 -38.40 -49.05
C PHE A 45 21.75 -37.59 -49.26
N GLY A 46 22.65 -37.53 -48.27
CA GLY A 46 24.04 -37.13 -48.50
C GLY A 46 24.79 -38.07 -49.47
N ARG A 47 24.22 -39.24 -49.79
CA ARG A 47 24.74 -40.19 -50.79
C ARG A 47 23.82 -40.19 -52.01
N LEU A 48 24.34 -39.69 -53.14
CA LEU A 48 23.70 -39.47 -54.45
C LEU A 48 22.98 -40.67 -55.12
N LYS A 49 22.86 -41.83 -54.45
CA LYS A 49 22.32 -43.09 -54.98
C LYS A 49 21.13 -43.65 -54.18
N SER A 50 20.57 -42.89 -53.24
CA SER A 50 19.56 -43.41 -52.31
C SER A 50 18.23 -43.83 -52.95
N GLY A 51 17.91 -43.39 -54.18
CA GLY A 51 16.70 -43.84 -54.90
C GLY A 51 15.38 -43.40 -54.24
N VAL A 52 15.45 -42.48 -53.27
CA VAL A 52 14.30 -41.92 -52.56
C VAL A 52 13.84 -40.66 -53.30
N ASP A 53 12.55 -40.35 -53.26
CA ASP A 53 12.02 -39.13 -53.88
C ASP A 53 12.33 -37.88 -53.03
N ILE A 54 13.05 -36.91 -53.62
CA ILE A 54 13.46 -35.65 -52.96
C ILE A 54 12.26 -34.86 -52.43
N ARG A 55 11.10 -34.97 -53.09
CA ARG A 55 9.86 -34.27 -52.71
C ARG A 55 9.33 -34.68 -51.35
N MET A 56 9.61 -35.91 -50.90
CA MET A 56 9.14 -36.43 -49.61
C MET A 56 9.92 -35.86 -48.42
N LEU A 57 11.10 -35.26 -48.66
CA LEU A 57 11.94 -34.64 -47.63
C LEU A 57 11.39 -33.28 -47.18
N TRP A 58 10.68 -32.57 -48.07
CA TRP A 58 10.12 -31.28 -47.77
C TRP A 58 8.78 -31.43 -47.03
N PRO A 59 8.46 -30.51 -46.10
CA PRO A 59 7.16 -30.48 -45.45
C PRO A 59 6.02 -30.39 -46.47
N THR A 60 4.87 -30.99 -46.15
CA THR A 60 3.67 -30.85 -47.00
C THR A 60 3.03 -29.47 -46.81
N VAL A 61 2.17 -29.08 -47.76
CA VAL A 61 1.46 -27.78 -47.70
C VAL A 61 0.66 -27.64 -46.40
N GLU A 62 0.01 -28.72 -45.94
CA GLU A 62 -0.70 -28.74 -44.65
C GLU A 62 0.23 -28.51 -43.46
N GLU A 63 1.44 -29.08 -43.47
CA GLU A 63 2.42 -28.88 -42.40
C GLU A 63 2.90 -27.42 -42.37
N ILE A 64 3.06 -26.80 -43.54
CA ILE A 64 3.44 -25.38 -43.65
C ILE A 64 2.32 -24.47 -43.15
N GLU A 65 1.06 -24.74 -43.53
CA GLU A 65 -0.10 -23.97 -43.07
C GLU A 65 -0.29 -24.08 -41.55
N GLU A 66 -0.11 -25.27 -40.98
CA GLU A 66 -0.14 -25.47 -39.53
C GLU A 66 0.97 -24.69 -38.82
N GLN A 67 2.20 -24.71 -39.35
CA GLN A 67 3.32 -23.92 -38.81
C GLN A 67 3.05 -22.41 -38.87
N GLN A 68 2.44 -21.92 -39.95
CA GLN A 68 2.04 -20.52 -40.06
C GLN A 68 0.90 -20.17 -39.08
N ALA A 69 -0.04 -21.10 -38.85
CA ALA A 69 -1.14 -20.92 -37.90
C ALA A 69 -0.67 -20.81 -36.44
N LEU A 70 0.47 -21.40 -36.09
CA LEU A 70 1.07 -21.28 -34.76
C LEU A 70 1.48 -19.83 -34.41
N LYS A 71 1.70 -18.96 -35.41
CA LYS A 71 2.08 -17.54 -35.23
C LYS A 71 3.23 -17.34 -34.23
N LEU A 72 4.16 -18.30 -34.19
CA LEU A 72 5.30 -18.27 -33.28
C LEU A 72 6.25 -17.10 -33.59
N TYR A 73 6.33 -16.76 -34.87
CA TYR A 73 7.11 -15.65 -35.38
C TYR A 73 6.21 -14.47 -35.72
N ARG A 74 6.68 -13.26 -35.40
CA ARG A 74 6.03 -12.00 -35.76
C ARG A 74 6.89 -11.25 -36.76
N LYS A 75 6.27 -10.36 -37.52
CA LYS A 75 7.01 -9.44 -38.38
C LYS A 75 7.80 -8.47 -37.51
N TYR A 76 9.02 -8.16 -37.93
CA TYR A 76 9.90 -7.26 -37.20
C TYR A 76 9.26 -5.87 -37.00
N GLU A 77 8.65 -5.31 -38.04
CA GLU A 77 7.98 -4.00 -38.03
C GLU A 77 6.90 -3.91 -36.94
N GLU A 78 6.06 -4.95 -36.82
CA GLU A 78 5.01 -5.02 -35.80
C GLU A 78 5.58 -5.03 -34.38
N VAL A 79 6.71 -5.70 -34.17
CA VAL A 79 7.38 -5.75 -32.86
C VAL A 79 7.98 -4.39 -32.53
N VAL A 80 8.62 -3.72 -33.48
CA VAL A 80 9.18 -2.37 -33.28
C VAL A 80 8.09 -1.38 -32.85
N ASP A 81 6.93 -1.40 -33.52
CA ASP A 81 5.80 -0.53 -33.17
C ASP A 81 5.25 -0.80 -31.76
N VAL A 82 5.18 -2.08 -31.36
CA VAL A 82 4.73 -2.46 -30.01
C VAL A 82 5.73 -1.96 -28.97
N VAL A 83 7.03 -2.18 -29.19
CA VAL A 83 8.08 -1.76 -28.27
C VAL A 83 8.08 -0.23 -28.13
N ALA A 84 7.95 0.51 -29.23
CA ALA A 84 7.88 1.98 -29.20
C ALA A 84 6.70 2.48 -28.35
N LYS A 85 5.51 1.87 -28.52
CA LYS A 85 4.32 2.21 -27.70
C LYS A 85 4.53 1.87 -26.23
N GLU A 86 5.15 0.74 -25.93
CA GLU A 86 5.49 0.36 -24.55
C GLU A 86 6.48 1.33 -23.91
N GLU A 87 7.49 1.79 -24.64
CA GLU A 87 8.41 2.81 -24.14
C GLU A 87 7.71 4.14 -23.87
N ASP A 88 6.86 4.60 -24.78
CA ASP A 88 6.11 5.85 -24.61
C ASP A 88 5.18 5.80 -23.41
N THR A 89 4.52 4.67 -23.17
CA THR A 89 3.66 4.51 -21.99
C THR A 89 4.47 4.51 -20.71
N LYS A 90 5.63 3.84 -20.67
CA LYS A 90 6.56 3.87 -19.53
C LYS A 90 7.08 5.28 -19.27
N ARG A 91 7.51 6.01 -20.30
CA ARG A 91 7.98 7.41 -20.20
C ARG A 91 6.89 8.32 -19.66
N LYS A 92 5.66 8.21 -20.16
CA LYS A 92 4.51 8.97 -19.66
C LYS A 92 4.17 8.64 -18.22
N ALA A 93 4.27 7.37 -17.81
CA ALA A 93 4.03 6.96 -16.43
C ALA A 93 5.10 7.52 -15.49
N ALA A 94 6.38 7.47 -15.88
CA ALA A 94 7.48 8.06 -15.13
C ALA A 94 7.30 9.58 -14.97
N ALA A 95 7.04 10.29 -16.07
CA ALA A 95 6.82 11.74 -16.02
C ALA A 95 5.64 12.16 -15.15
N LYS A 96 4.55 11.38 -15.14
CA LYS A 96 3.41 11.61 -14.22
C LYS A 96 3.82 11.44 -12.77
N ARG A 97 4.57 10.38 -12.45
CA ARG A 97 5.07 10.12 -11.10
C ARG A 97 5.99 11.25 -10.63
N ASP A 98 6.91 11.70 -11.47
CA ASP A 98 7.84 12.80 -11.13
C ASP A 98 7.07 14.10 -10.89
N ALA A 99 6.04 14.40 -11.70
CA ALA A 99 5.18 15.56 -11.49
C ALA A 99 4.37 15.48 -10.19
N GLU A 100 3.90 14.30 -9.79
CA GLU A 100 3.23 14.09 -8.50
C GLU A 100 4.18 14.28 -7.32
N VAL A 101 5.40 13.74 -7.41
CA VAL A 101 6.45 13.91 -6.38
C VAL A 101 6.79 15.39 -6.23
N ALA A 102 7.05 16.11 -7.32
CA ALA A 102 7.35 17.54 -7.27
C ALA A 102 6.21 18.37 -6.64
N ARG A 103 4.94 18.02 -6.91
CA ARG A 103 3.78 18.67 -6.26
C ARG A 103 3.72 18.39 -4.76
N ASN A 104 4.08 17.19 -4.34
CA ASN A 104 4.11 16.82 -2.93
C ASN A 104 5.27 17.49 -2.19
N GLU A 105 6.44 17.55 -2.81
CA GLU A 105 7.61 18.28 -2.29
C GLU A 105 7.30 19.77 -2.12
N ALA A 106 6.61 20.40 -3.07
CA ALA A 106 6.20 21.80 -2.93
C ALA A 106 5.25 22.04 -1.74
N LYS A 107 4.40 21.05 -1.40
CA LYS A 107 3.47 21.12 -0.26
C LYS A 107 4.13 20.75 1.07
N TYR A 108 5.25 20.03 1.03
CA TYR A 108 5.90 19.47 2.21
C TYR A 108 6.31 20.53 3.26
N PRO A 109 6.92 21.68 2.90
CA PRO A 109 7.30 22.71 3.88
C PRO A 109 6.11 23.28 4.65
N GLN A 110 4.95 23.43 4.00
CA GLN A 110 3.75 23.93 4.66
C GLN A 110 3.17 22.90 5.63
N LEU A 111 3.20 21.61 5.26
CA LEU A 111 2.77 20.52 6.12
C LEU A 111 3.69 20.36 7.33
N LEU A 112 5.01 20.48 7.13
CA LEU A 112 6.00 20.41 8.20
C LEU A 112 5.75 21.50 9.25
N LYS A 113 5.57 22.76 8.82
CA LYS A 113 5.25 23.87 9.72
C LYS A 113 3.95 23.64 10.51
N LYS A 114 2.92 23.08 9.87
CA LYS A 114 1.66 22.74 10.55
C LYS A 114 1.86 21.63 11.59
N TYR A 115 2.68 20.63 11.26
CA TYR A 115 3.00 19.53 12.17
C TYR A 115 3.82 20.00 13.38
N GLU A 116 4.87 20.78 13.16
CA GLU A 116 5.66 21.40 14.22
C GLU A 116 4.78 22.27 15.13
N ALA A 117 3.91 23.10 14.56
CA ALA A 117 2.95 23.88 15.34
C ALA A 117 1.98 23.01 16.14
N SER A 118 1.58 21.85 15.63
CA SER A 118 0.75 20.89 16.35
C SER A 118 1.52 20.21 17.50
N LEU A 119 2.80 19.91 17.31
CA LEU A 119 3.65 19.35 18.37
C LEU A 119 3.82 20.33 19.52
N VAL A 120 4.12 21.60 19.20
CA VAL A 120 4.26 22.66 20.22
C VAL A 120 2.96 22.85 21.00
N LYS A 121 1.80 22.82 20.33
CA LYS A 121 0.51 22.87 21.02
C LYS A 121 0.27 21.66 21.91
N ALA A 122 0.55 20.46 21.43
CA ALA A 122 0.40 19.23 22.21
C ALA A 122 1.33 19.19 23.43
N GLU A 123 2.56 19.72 23.30
CA GLU A 123 3.51 19.84 24.40
C GLU A 123 3.08 20.93 25.40
N ALA A 124 2.55 22.06 24.90
CA ALA A 124 1.98 23.09 25.76
C ALA A 124 0.75 22.59 26.54
N GLU A 125 -0.16 21.87 25.89
CA GLU A 125 -1.34 21.26 26.52
C GLU A 125 -0.94 20.21 27.56
N LYS A 126 0.05 19.35 27.26
CA LYS A 126 0.59 18.40 28.25
C LYS A 126 1.25 19.11 29.41
N GLY A 127 2.05 20.14 29.15
CA GLY A 127 2.70 20.94 30.19
C GLY A 127 1.70 21.72 31.06
N GLU A 128 0.58 22.18 30.50
CA GLU A 128 -0.51 22.79 31.26
C GLU A 128 -1.24 21.76 32.13
N GLN A 129 -1.56 20.58 31.58
CA GLN A 129 -2.15 19.49 32.35
C GLN A 129 -1.23 19.03 33.49
N GLU A 130 0.08 18.88 33.23
CA GLU A 130 1.07 18.54 34.25
C GLU A 130 1.13 19.62 35.33
N LYS A 131 1.19 20.90 34.97
CA LYS A 131 1.16 22.02 35.92
C LYS A 131 -0.13 22.07 36.74
N GLU A 132 -1.27 21.81 36.12
CA GLU A 132 -2.55 21.73 36.83
C GLU A 132 -2.57 20.56 37.82
N THR A 133 -2.08 19.39 37.40
CA THR A 133 -1.98 18.24 38.30
C THR A 133 -1.01 18.50 39.45
N GLU A 134 0.14 19.12 39.19
CA GLU A 134 1.11 19.48 40.22
C GLU A 134 0.56 20.51 41.22
N ARG A 135 -0.18 21.53 40.73
CA ARG A 135 -0.89 22.47 41.61
C ARG A 135 -1.91 21.77 42.49
N ARG A 136 -2.72 20.87 41.91
CA ARG A 136 -3.73 20.11 42.67
C ARG A 136 -3.08 19.20 43.73
N ILE A 137 -1.95 18.56 43.41
CA ILE A 137 -1.18 17.76 44.39
C ILE A 137 -0.68 18.65 45.53
N ARG A 138 -0.10 19.81 45.21
CA ARG A 138 0.46 20.72 46.21
C ARG A 138 -0.60 21.27 47.15
N GLU A 139 -1.76 21.61 46.64
CA GLU A 139 -2.90 22.09 47.43
C GLU A 139 -3.42 21.02 48.40
N ILE A 140 -3.50 19.76 47.96
CA ILE A 140 -3.92 18.64 48.82
C ILE A 140 -2.84 18.32 49.84
N GLN A 141 -1.56 18.39 49.47
CA GLN A 141 -0.44 18.23 50.39
C GLN A 141 -0.44 19.32 51.48
N GLU A 142 -0.73 20.57 51.13
CA GLU A 142 -0.82 21.68 52.09
C GLU A 142 -2.00 21.51 53.06
N TYR A 143 -3.13 20.98 52.58
CA TYR A 143 -4.31 20.76 53.40
C TYR A 143 -4.22 19.53 54.31
N PHE A 144 -3.71 18.40 53.80
CA PHE A 144 -3.69 17.12 54.51
C PHE A 144 -2.33 16.78 55.15
N GLY A 145 -1.24 17.43 54.73
CA GLY A 145 0.08 17.29 55.34
C GLY A 145 0.89 16.06 54.90
N TYR A 146 0.36 15.22 54.01
CA TYR A 146 1.07 14.06 53.44
C TYR A 146 1.01 14.07 51.90
N TRP A 147 2.02 13.48 51.28
CA TRP A 147 2.12 13.38 49.82
C TRP A 147 1.24 12.25 49.30
N MET A 148 0.41 12.54 48.29
CA MET A 148 -0.54 11.61 47.69
C MET A 148 -0.40 11.59 46.16
N ASP A 149 -0.50 10.39 45.59
CA ASP A 149 -0.45 10.20 44.15
C ASP A 149 -1.77 10.63 43.47
N PRO A 150 -1.73 11.36 42.33
CA PRO A 150 -2.93 11.74 41.55
C PRO A 150 -3.76 10.58 41.00
N LYS A 151 -3.16 9.39 40.94
CA LYS A 151 -3.78 8.17 40.39
C LYS A 151 -4.50 7.35 41.46
N ASP A 152 -4.38 7.74 42.74
CA ASP A 152 -5.05 7.06 43.83
C ASP A 152 -6.54 7.50 43.87
N PRO A 153 -7.52 6.58 43.87
CA PRO A 153 -8.94 6.89 44.04
C PRO A 153 -9.27 7.76 45.26
N ARG A 154 -8.40 7.78 46.28
CA ARG A 154 -8.55 8.62 47.47
C ARG A 154 -8.35 10.11 47.17
N PHE A 155 -7.61 10.45 46.12
CA PHE A 155 -7.33 11.83 45.72
C PHE A 155 -8.62 12.58 45.34
N GLU A 156 -9.50 11.94 44.56
CA GLU A 156 -10.78 12.52 44.15
C GLU A 156 -11.70 12.77 45.36
N VAL A 157 -11.81 11.80 46.27
CA VAL A 157 -12.62 11.92 47.49
C VAL A 157 -12.13 13.07 48.38
N MET A 158 -10.81 13.25 48.50
CA MET A 158 -10.20 14.29 49.32
C MET A 158 -10.34 15.68 48.69
N LEU A 159 -10.29 15.79 47.36
CA LEU A 159 -10.58 17.02 46.62
C LEU A 159 -12.02 17.48 46.85
N GLU A 160 -12.98 16.55 46.75
CA GLU A 160 -14.40 16.84 46.99
C GLU A 160 -14.67 17.31 48.43
N GLN A 161 -13.97 16.74 49.41
CA GLN A 161 -14.06 17.18 50.80
C GLN A 161 -13.54 18.61 50.98
N LYS A 162 -12.38 18.96 50.40
CA LYS A 162 -11.85 20.33 50.42
C LYS A 162 -12.84 21.32 49.78
N GLU A 163 -13.33 21.02 48.59
CA GLU A 163 -14.28 21.92 47.90
C GLU A 163 -15.56 22.13 48.71
N ALA A 164 -16.07 21.09 49.38
CA ALA A 164 -17.24 21.19 50.23
C ALA A 164 -16.98 22.07 51.46
N GLU A 165 -15.78 21.99 52.04
CA GLU A 165 -15.37 22.81 53.18
C GLU A 165 -15.12 24.27 52.80
N GLU A 166 -14.47 24.56 51.68
CA GLU A 166 -14.32 25.93 51.18
C GLU A 166 -15.67 26.55 50.82
N LYS A 167 -16.60 25.80 50.21
CA LYS A 167 -17.97 26.26 49.94
C LYS A 167 -18.73 26.56 51.24
N LYS A 168 -18.51 25.79 52.30
CA LYS A 168 -19.10 26.05 53.64
C LYS A 168 -18.45 27.28 54.30
N ALA A 169 -17.13 27.40 54.25
CA ALA A 169 -16.37 28.53 54.78
C ALA A 169 -16.73 29.84 54.07
N ALA A 170 -16.86 29.84 52.74
CA ALA A 170 -17.28 31.00 51.95
C ALA A 170 -18.73 31.41 52.28
N LYS A 171 -19.63 30.44 52.50
CA LYS A 171 -21.01 30.73 52.96
C LYS A 171 -21.03 31.31 54.37
N LEU A 172 -20.16 30.84 55.26
CA LEU A 172 -20.02 31.37 56.62
C LEU A 172 -19.41 32.77 56.62
N ALA A 173 -18.36 33.02 55.84
CA ALA A 173 -17.74 34.34 55.68
C ALA A 173 -18.75 35.36 55.12
N LYS A 174 -19.50 35.00 54.06
CA LYS A 174 -20.58 35.86 53.52
C LYS A 174 -21.64 36.18 54.58
N ARG A 175 -22.02 35.21 55.41
CA ARG A 175 -22.97 35.43 56.52
C ARG A 175 -22.37 36.32 57.60
N GLN A 176 -21.11 36.14 57.96
CA GLN A 176 -20.43 36.98 58.95
C GLN A 176 -20.24 38.41 58.45
N ASP A 177 -19.94 38.64 57.18
CA ASP A 177 -19.83 39.98 56.60
C ASP A 177 -21.18 40.69 56.55
N LEU A 178 -22.26 39.96 56.25
CA LEU A 178 -23.62 40.48 56.35
C LEU A 178 -23.99 40.83 57.81
N LEU A 179 -23.58 40.01 58.77
CA LEU A 179 -23.81 40.27 60.20
C LEU A 179 -22.98 41.45 60.71
N LYS A 180 -21.71 41.58 60.31
CA LYS A 180 -20.85 42.73 60.64
C LYS A 180 -21.41 44.04 60.07
N LYS A 181 -21.91 44.02 58.83
CA LYS A 181 -22.60 45.17 58.22
C LYS A 181 -23.88 45.54 58.98
N LYS A 182 -24.65 44.55 59.45
CA LYS A 182 -25.85 44.77 60.27
C LYS A 182 -25.52 45.31 61.67
N ILE A 183 -24.47 44.81 62.32
CA ILE A 183 -24.01 45.29 63.63
C ILE A 183 -23.47 46.72 63.52
N ALA A 184 -22.67 47.02 62.49
CA ALA A 184 -22.19 48.38 62.23
C ALA A 184 -23.34 49.38 62.01
N ALA A 185 -24.43 48.98 61.36
CA ALA A 185 -25.63 49.81 61.18
C ALA A 185 -26.47 50.00 62.45
N VAL A 186 -26.36 49.10 63.44
CA VAL A 186 -27.07 49.20 64.73
C VAL A 186 -26.26 49.98 65.78
N THR A 187 -24.93 50.02 65.65
CA THR A 187 -24.04 50.71 66.61
C THR A 187 -23.83 52.19 66.27
N SER A 188 -24.38 52.68 65.16
CA SER A 188 -24.31 54.07 64.69
C SER A 188 -25.61 54.88 64.89
N ASN A 189 -26.52 54.40 65.74
CA ASN A 189 -27.71 55.10 66.25
C ASN A 189 -27.59 55.22 67.78
#